data_AF-A0A229HJC4-F1
#
_entry.id   AF-A0A229HJC4-F1
#
_cell.length_a   1.000
_cell.length_b   1.000
_cell.length_c   1.000
_cell.angle_alpha   90.00
_cell.angle_beta   90.00
_cell.angle_gamma   90.00
#
_symmetry.space_group_name_H-M   'P 1'
#
loop_
_entity.id
_entity.type
_entity.pdbx_description
1 polymer ?
#
loop_
_entity_poly.entity_id
_entity_poly.type
_entity_poly.pdbx_seq_one_letter_code
_entity_poly.pdbx_strand_id
1 'polypeptide(L)'
;MTAPHGVPGVHSFIGVDAGSANLREADHLIHDLLDHLALAPGTVACTHLIRTDERRSTAVSFALPDAAAAEAVWERIAGWQRPDLGAVLGERSYGAQQAARTAALAAAEHARRSGGRAVVYPGVERLTGTVTVADLLALTAIDRATVVGAPVADGQGPDPATPVLTRDHVRPEWRDGRLTLALMPAAGGALAPFEVPNPTPCCADHA
;
A
#
# COMPACT_ATOMS: atom_id res chain seq x y z
N MET A 1 18.77 -0.14 -21.91
CA MET A 1 18.33 -1.38 -21.23
C MET A 1 17.13 -1.03 -20.37
N THR A 2 15.94 -1.26 -20.91
CA THR A 2 14.68 -0.88 -20.30
C THR A 2 14.29 -1.97 -19.29
N ALA A 3 14.14 -1.60 -18.02
CA ALA A 3 13.61 -2.49 -16.99
C ALA A 3 12.20 -2.98 -17.37
N PRO A 4 11.83 -4.23 -17.04
CA PRO A 4 10.58 -4.81 -17.50
C PRO A 4 9.42 -4.03 -16.90
N HIS A 5 8.62 -3.44 -17.79
CA HIS A 5 7.29 -2.95 -17.45
C HIS A 5 6.50 -4.14 -16.92
N GLY A 6 5.76 -3.94 -15.83
CA GLY A 6 5.02 -4.98 -15.12
C GLY A 6 4.34 -5.94 -16.09
N VAL A 7 4.57 -7.24 -15.88
CA VAL A 7 3.98 -8.32 -16.69
C VAL A 7 2.46 -8.13 -16.73
N PRO A 8 1.80 -8.13 -17.91
CA PRO A 8 0.37 -8.23 -17.99
C PRO A 8 -0.02 -9.67 -17.65
N GLY A 9 -0.19 -9.94 -16.36
CA GLY A 9 -0.93 -11.07 -15.82
C GLY A 9 -2.19 -10.52 -15.16
N VAL A 10 -3.31 -11.24 -15.28
CA VAL A 10 -4.53 -10.90 -14.54
C VAL A 10 -4.20 -11.05 -13.05
N HIS A 11 -3.98 -9.93 -12.37
CA HIS A 11 -3.78 -9.94 -10.93
C HIS A 11 -5.11 -10.20 -10.24
N SER A 12 -5.14 -11.23 -9.41
CA SER A 12 -6.23 -11.40 -8.44
C SER A 12 -5.92 -10.55 -7.22
N PHE A 13 -6.94 -9.95 -6.63
CA PHE A 13 -6.79 -9.14 -5.42
C PHE A 13 -7.51 -9.83 -4.28
N ILE A 14 -6.82 -10.00 -3.18
CA ILE A 14 -7.42 -10.45 -1.93
C ILE A 14 -7.47 -9.28 -0.95
N GLY A 15 -8.62 -9.10 -0.32
CA GLY A 15 -8.79 -8.20 0.81
C GLY A 15 -8.88 -8.98 2.10
N VAL A 16 -8.37 -8.40 3.18
CA VAL A 16 -8.44 -8.95 4.53
C VAL A 16 -8.73 -7.82 5.51
N ASP A 17 -9.72 -8.01 6.39
CA ASP A 17 -9.97 -7.17 7.56
C ASP A 17 -9.84 -8.07 8.79
N ALA A 18 -8.95 -7.72 9.71
CA ALA A 18 -8.77 -8.43 10.98
C ALA A 18 -9.06 -7.55 12.20
N GLY A 19 -9.81 -6.45 11.99
CA GLY A 19 -10.23 -5.54 13.05
C GLY A 19 -9.18 -4.54 13.50
N SER A 20 -8.14 -4.27 12.70
CA SER A 20 -7.06 -3.32 13.03
C SER A 20 -7.62 -1.95 13.41
N ALA A 21 -7.24 -1.46 14.59
CA ALA A 21 -7.75 -0.21 15.14
C ALA A 21 -7.11 1.03 14.50
N ASN A 22 -5.91 0.88 13.92
CA ASN A 22 -5.13 1.96 13.34
C ASN A 22 -4.24 1.46 12.19
N LEU A 23 -3.63 2.40 11.47
CA LEU A 23 -2.73 2.11 10.34
C LEU A 23 -1.53 1.24 10.76
N ARG A 24 -0.94 1.47 11.94
CA ARG A 24 0.22 0.72 12.40
C ARG A 24 -0.10 -0.76 12.58
N GLU A 25 -1.23 -1.08 13.19
CA GLU A 25 -1.70 -2.46 13.34
C GLU A 25 -1.98 -3.12 11.99
N ALA A 26 -2.53 -2.38 11.03
CA ALA A 26 -2.76 -2.90 9.69
C ALA A 26 -1.44 -3.13 8.91
N ASP A 27 -0.44 -2.28 9.11
CA ASP A 27 0.88 -2.46 8.50
C ASP A 27 1.59 -3.69 9.08
N HIS A 28 1.51 -3.90 10.40
CA HIS A 28 1.99 -5.12 11.02
C HIS A 28 1.24 -6.35 10.49
N LEU A 29 -0.09 -6.26 10.34
CA LEU A 29 -0.89 -7.33 9.75
C LEU A 29 -0.42 -7.68 8.33
N ILE A 30 0.00 -6.70 7.52
CA ILE A 30 0.55 -6.96 6.19
C ILE A 30 1.80 -7.81 6.28
N HIS A 31 2.73 -7.49 7.18
CA HIS A 31 3.96 -8.27 7.34
C HIS A 31 3.67 -9.69 7.86
N ASP A 32 2.80 -9.82 8.87
CA ASP A 32 2.37 -11.13 9.38
C ASP A 32 1.74 -12.00 8.27
N LEU A 33 0.91 -11.38 7.42
CA LEU A 33 0.27 -12.05 6.29
C LEU A 33 1.24 -12.41 5.18
N LEU A 34 2.22 -11.55 4.84
CA LEU A 34 3.22 -11.89 3.83
C LEU A 34 3.96 -13.17 4.21
N ASP A 35 4.35 -13.28 5.48
CA ASP A 35 5.04 -14.45 6.02
C ASP A 35 4.10 -15.67 6.06
N HIS A 36 2.89 -15.51 6.61
CA HIS A 36 1.94 -16.60 6.76
C HIS A 36 1.47 -17.16 5.41
N LEU A 37 1.27 -16.30 4.42
CA LEU A 37 0.78 -16.66 3.09
C LEU A 37 1.90 -17.11 2.14
N ALA A 38 3.16 -16.98 2.56
CA ALA A 38 4.34 -17.24 1.75
C ALA A 38 4.30 -16.50 0.39
N LEU A 39 3.93 -15.22 0.44
CA LEU A 39 3.79 -14.40 -0.76
C LEU A 39 5.16 -14.04 -1.35
N ALA A 40 5.22 -13.97 -2.69
CA ALA A 40 6.46 -13.72 -3.39
C ALA A 40 6.99 -12.30 -3.13
N PRO A 41 8.33 -12.11 -3.14
CA PRO A 41 8.92 -10.77 -3.17
C PRO A 41 8.37 -9.94 -4.34
N GLY A 42 8.11 -8.66 -4.10
CA GLY A 42 7.51 -7.77 -5.10
C GLY A 42 5.97 -7.80 -5.14
N THR A 43 5.32 -8.55 -4.25
CA THR A 43 3.88 -8.39 -4.00
C THR A 43 3.57 -6.94 -3.62
N VAL A 44 2.56 -6.34 -4.25
CA VAL A 44 2.03 -5.06 -3.80
C VAL A 44 1.01 -5.34 -2.70
N ALA A 45 1.23 -4.78 -1.52
CA ALA A 45 0.33 -4.86 -0.38
C ALA A 45 -0.03 -3.45 0.08
N CYS A 46 -1.33 -3.21 0.29
CA CYS A 46 -1.86 -1.89 0.61
C CYS A 46 -2.69 -1.91 1.89
N THR A 47 -2.58 -0.84 2.66
CA THR A 47 -3.48 -0.51 3.78
C THR A 47 -4.58 0.44 3.28
N HIS A 48 -5.84 0.17 3.64
CA HIS A 48 -7.03 0.88 3.21
C HIS A 48 -7.81 1.42 4.41
N LEU A 49 -8.05 2.73 4.43
CA LEU A 49 -8.94 3.36 5.39
C LEU A 49 -10.36 3.32 4.85
N ILE A 50 -11.13 2.31 5.25
CA ILE A 50 -12.49 2.11 4.77
C ILE A 50 -13.45 2.85 5.71
N ARG A 51 -14.23 3.76 5.12
CA ARG A 51 -15.30 4.48 5.80
C ARG A 51 -16.62 3.96 5.27
N THR A 52 -17.41 3.38 6.16
CA THR A 52 -18.81 3.01 5.91
C THR A 52 -19.70 3.84 6.85
N ASP A 53 -21.00 3.87 6.57
CA ASP A 53 -21.97 4.52 7.45
C ASP A 53 -21.98 3.94 8.88
N GLU A 54 -21.57 2.68 9.01
CA GLU A 54 -21.61 1.92 10.25
C GLU A 54 -20.32 2.03 11.07
N ARG A 55 -19.16 2.09 10.40
CA ARG A 55 -17.85 2.07 11.06
C ARG A 55 -16.74 2.57 10.15
N ARG A 56 -15.68 3.08 10.79
CA ARG A 56 -14.33 3.24 10.22
C ARG A 56 -13.51 1.99 10.53
N SER A 57 -13.01 1.33 9.49
CA SER A 57 -12.17 0.15 9.62
C SER A 57 -10.91 0.31 8.79
N THR A 58 -9.84 -0.39 9.19
CA THR A 58 -8.61 -0.48 8.42
C THR A 58 -8.48 -1.90 7.90
N ALA A 59 -8.58 -2.05 6.59
CA ALA A 59 -8.39 -3.33 5.91
C ALA A 59 -7.11 -3.31 5.08
N VAL A 60 -6.63 -4.49 4.71
CA VAL A 60 -5.43 -4.66 3.91
C VAL A 60 -5.76 -5.42 2.65
N SER A 61 -4.96 -5.25 1.61
CA SER A 61 -5.14 -5.99 0.36
C SER A 61 -3.81 -6.36 -0.28
N PHE A 62 -3.81 -7.41 -1.09
CA PHE A 62 -2.63 -7.94 -1.78
C PHE A 62 -2.94 -8.17 -3.25
N ALA A 63 -2.01 -7.76 -4.12
CA ALA A 63 -2.01 -8.11 -5.54
C ALA A 63 -1.30 -9.46 -5.74
N LEU A 64 -2.04 -10.46 -6.19
CA LEU A 64 -1.55 -11.82 -6.39
C LEU A 64 -1.12 -12.02 -7.85
N PRO A 65 -0.03 -12.75 -8.12
CA PRO A 65 0.57 -12.82 -9.46
C PRO A 65 -0.28 -13.60 -10.46
N ASP A 66 -0.99 -14.64 -10.02
CA ASP A 66 -1.81 -15.50 -10.86
C ASP A 66 -2.91 -16.22 -10.05
N ALA A 67 -3.74 -17.00 -10.75
CA ALA A 67 -4.83 -17.76 -10.16
C ALA A 67 -4.35 -18.88 -9.21
N ALA A 68 -3.22 -19.52 -9.48
CA ALA A 68 -2.71 -20.60 -8.62
C ALA A 68 -2.23 -20.05 -7.27
N ALA A 69 -1.55 -18.89 -7.28
CA ALA A 69 -1.20 -18.17 -6.08
C ALA A 69 -2.46 -17.71 -5.32
N ALA A 70 -3.49 -17.25 -6.04
CA ALA A 70 -4.76 -16.87 -5.45
C ALA A 70 -5.46 -18.03 -4.71
N GLU A 71 -5.53 -19.21 -5.31
CA GLU A 71 -6.07 -20.40 -4.66
C GLU A 71 -5.27 -20.79 -3.42
N ALA A 72 -3.93 -20.84 -3.52
CA ALA A 72 -3.08 -21.21 -2.39
C ALA A 72 -3.21 -20.23 -1.21
N VAL A 73 -3.31 -18.93 -1.49
CA VAL A 73 -3.55 -17.89 -0.49
C VAL A 73 -4.93 -18.04 0.16
N TRP A 74 -5.96 -18.32 -0.65
CA TRP A 74 -7.32 -18.52 -0.15
C TRP A 74 -7.41 -19.67 0.85
N GLU A 75 -6.84 -20.83 0.52
CA GLU A 75 -6.83 -22.00 1.40
C GLU A 75 -6.13 -21.72 2.73
N ARG A 76 -5.01 -20.99 2.71
CA ARG A 76 -4.29 -20.59 3.94
C ARG A 76 -5.12 -19.66 4.81
N ILE A 77 -5.75 -18.64 4.22
CA ILE A 77 -6.59 -17.70 4.97
C ILE A 77 -7.82 -18.38 5.54
N ALA A 78 -8.52 -19.22 4.77
CA ALA A 78 -9.68 -19.94 5.25
C ALA A 78 -9.32 -20.94 6.37
N GLY A 79 -8.10 -21.47 6.35
CA GLY A 79 -7.53 -22.28 7.43
C GLY A 79 -7.09 -21.46 8.66
N TRP A 80 -6.91 -20.14 8.53
CA TRP A 80 -6.40 -19.30 9.61
C TRP A 80 -7.50 -18.94 10.62
N GLN A 81 -7.51 -19.63 11.75
CA GLN A 81 -8.51 -19.46 12.81
C GLN A 81 -8.29 -18.16 13.60
N ARG A 82 -8.83 -17.04 13.09
CA ARG A 82 -8.88 -15.73 13.76
C ARG A 82 -10.34 -15.27 13.86
N PRO A 83 -10.90 -15.05 15.06
CA PRO A 83 -12.34 -14.78 15.24
C PRO A 83 -12.86 -13.55 14.48
N ASP A 84 -12.04 -12.50 14.41
CA ASP A 84 -12.42 -11.21 13.81
C ASP A 84 -11.94 -11.06 12.36
N LEU A 85 -11.35 -12.10 11.79
CA LEU A 85 -10.86 -12.06 10.42
C LEU A 85 -12.02 -12.22 9.44
N GLY A 86 -12.05 -11.35 8.44
CA GLY A 86 -12.84 -11.48 7.24
C GLY A 86 -11.95 -11.32 6.01
N ALA A 87 -12.20 -12.11 4.97
CA ALA A 87 -11.42 -12.07 3.75
C ALA A 87 -12.28 -12.26 2.51
N VAL A 88 -11.87 -11.65 1.40
CA VAL A 88 -12.57 -11.73 0.11
C VAL A 88 -11.58 -11.89 -1.04
N LEU A 89 -11.84 -12.87 -1.90
CA LEU A 89 -11.11 -13.13 -3.14
C LEU A 89 -12.11 -13.41 -4.28
N GLY A 90 -12.28 -12.44 -5.17
CA GLY A 90 -13.35 -12.49 -6.18
C GLY A 90 -14.72 -12.61 -5.51
N GLU A 91 -15.51 -13.60 -5.90
CA GLU A 91 -16.85 -13.86 -5.36
C GLU A 91 -16.83 -14.65 -4.03
N ARG A 92 -15.66 -15.07 -3.56
CA ARG A 92 -15.53 -15.87 -2.33
C ARG A 92 -15.33 -14.97 -1.12
N SER A 93 -16.00 -15.32 -0.02
CA SER A 93 -15.88 -14.62 1.27
C SER A 93 -15.70 -15.61 2.42
N TYR A 94 -14.88 -15.25 3.40
CA TYR A 94 -14.63 -16.00 4.63
C TYR A 94 -14.77 -15.08 5.85
N GLY A 95 -15.17 -15.65 6.98
CA GLY A 95 -15.19 -14.95 8.26
C GLY A 95 -16.44 -14.11 8.54
N ALA A 96 -16.34 -13.17 9.48
CA ALA A 96 -17.46 -12.32 9.87
C ALA A 96 -17.94 -11.45 8.70
N GLN A 97 -19.26 -11.39 8.47
CA GLN A 97 -19.84 -10.70 7.31
C GLN A 97 -19.38 -9.23 7.20
N GLN A 98 -19.29 -8.52 8.32
CA GLN A 98 -18.83 -7.13 8.33
C GLN A 98 -17.37 -7.01 7.91
N ALA A 99 -16.48 -7.84 8.46
CA ALA A 99 -15.07 -7.85 8.09
C ALA A 99 -14.89 -8.22 6.62
N ALA A 100 -15.64 -9.20 6.12
CA ALA A 100 -15.64 -9.57 4.70
C ALA A 100 -16.10 -8.41 3.79
N ARG A 101 -17.09 -7.61 4.21
CA ARG A 101 -17.51 -6.40 3.47
C ARG A 101 -16.38 -5.36 3.39
N THR A 102 -15.71 -5.08 4.50
CA THR A 102 -14.56 -4.16 4.51
C THR A 102 -13.43 -4.69 3.61
N ALA A 103 -13.12 -5.98 3.72
CA ALA A 103 -12.13 -6.66 2.89
C ALA A 103 -12.45 -6.53 1.40
N ALA A 104 -13.72 -6.71 1.01
CA ALA A 104 -14.15 -6.53 -0.38
C ALA A 104 -13.88 -5.11 -0.91
N LEU A 105 -14.14 -4.08 -0.08
CA LEU A 105 -13.87 -2.69 -0.45
C LEU A 105 -12.37 -2.44 -0.66
N ALA A 106 -11.52 -2.95 0.24
CA ALA A 106 -10.06 -2.85 0.10
C ALA A 106 -9.55 -3.54 -1.18
N ALA A 107 -10.01 -4.77 -1.45
CA ALA A 107 -9.67 -5.50 -2.67
C ALA A 107 -10.11 -4.73 -3.93
N ALA A 108 -11.32 -4.15 -3.92
CA ALA A 108 -11.85 -3.40 -5.05
C ALA A 108 -11.10 -2.09 -5.29
N GLU A 109 -10.75 -1.34 -4.24
CA GLU A 109 -9.93 -0.13 -4.35
C GLU A 109 -8.55 -0.43 -4.94
N HIS A 110 -7.90 -1.49 -4.48
CA HIS A 110 -6.60 -1.90 -5.00
C HIS A 110 -6.69 -2.38 -6.45
N ALA A 111 -7.69 -3.19 -6.79
CA ALA A 111 -7.92 -3.65 -8.16
C ALA A 111 -8.15 -2.49 -9.13
N ARG A 112 -8.89 -1.46 -8.70
CA ARG A 112 -9.15 -0.24 -9.48
C ARG A 112 -8.01 0.78 -9.39
N ARG A 113 -7.03 0.56 -8.53
CA ARG A 113 -5.95 1.52 -8.20
C ARG A 113 -6.52 2.90 -7.87
N SER A 114 -7.64 2.91 -7.15
CA SER A 114 -8.37 4.13 -6.78
C SER A 114 -8.13 4.56 -5.34
N GLY A 115 -7.45 3.74 -4.54
CA GLY A 115 -7.14 4.01 -3.15
C GLY A 115 -6.25 2.93 -2.53
N GLY A 116 -5.77 3.21 -1.33
CA GLY A 116 -4.86 2.36 -0.58
C GLY A 116 -3.42 2.86 -0.59
N ARG A 117 -2.77 2.77 0.57
CA ARG A 117 -1.36 3.14 0.78
C ARG A 117 -0.50 1.89 0.70
N ALA A 118 0.43 1.85 -0.23
CA ALA A 118 1.32 0.70 -0.37
C ALA A 118 2.34 0.66 0.77
N VAL A 119 2.49 -0.52 1.34
CA VAL A 119 3.39 -0.84 2.45
C VAL A 119 4.55 -1.67 1.94
N VAL A 120 4.21 -2.66 1.10
CA VAL A 120 5.15 -3.50 0.38
C VAL A 120 4.87 -3.35 -1.11
N TYR A 121 5.91 -3.15 -1.88
CA TYR A 121 5.87 -2.98 -3.33
C TYR A 121 7.27 -3.19 -3.90
N PRO A 122 7.40 -3.52 -5.20
CA PRO A 122 8.71 -3.70 -5.82
C PRO A 122 9.65 -2.51 -5.59
N GLY A 123 10.85 -2.79 -5.07
CA GLY A 123 11.92 -1.80 -4.88
C GLY A 123 11.88 -1.04 -3.56
N VAL A 124 10.88 -1.24 -2.70
CA VAL A 124 10.77 -0.55 -1.40
C VAL A 124 12.01 -0.78 -0.53
N GLU A 125 12.63 -1.96 -0.61
CA GLU A 125 13.83 -2.33 0.14
C GLU A 125 15.07 -1.48 -0.21
N ARG A 126 15.03 -0.77 -1.34
CA ARG A 126 16.09 0.13 -1.81
C ARG A 126 15.95 1.54 -1.27
N LEU A 127 14.80 1.89 -0.69
CA LEU A 127 14.48 3.21 -0.20
C LEU A 127 14.92 3.39 1.26
N THR A 128 16.22 3.22 1.50
CA THR A 128 16.84 3.44 2.81
C THR A 128 17.76 4.66 2.78
N GLY A 129 17.79 5.41 3.90
CA GLY A 129 18.59 6.64 4.01
C GLY A 129 18.16 7.74 3.04
N THR A 130 19.07 8.22 2.21
CA THR A 130 18.82 9.30 1.23
C THR A 130 18.98 8.77 -0.19
N VAL A 131 17.96 8.98 -1.02
CA VAL A 131 17.97 8.64 -2.46
C VAL A 131 17.65 9.89 -3.28
N THR A 132 17.83 9.86 -4.60
CA THR A 132 17.32 10.95 -5.46
C THR A 132 15.87 10.69 -5.90
N VAL A 133 15.17 11.73 -6.34
CA VAL A 133 13.85 11.57 -7.00
C VAL A 133 13.97 10.64 -8.22
N ALA A 134 15.06 10.74 -8.98
CA ALA A 134 15.32 9.86 -10.12
C ALA A 134 15.43 8.39 -9.71
N ASP A 135 16.26 8.08 -8.70
CA ASP A 135 16.44 6.71 -8.21
C ASP A 135 15.14 6.13 -7.67
N LEU A 136 14.37 6.94 -6.94
CA LEU A 136 13.08 6.55 -6.38
C LEU A 136 12.11 6.08 -7.47
N LEU A 137 12.01 6.82 -8.58
CA LEU A 137 11.11 6.48 -9.69
C LEU A 137 11.66 5.37 -10.59
N ALA A 138 12.99 5.26 -10.72
CA ALA A 138 13.62 4.27 -11.59
C ALA A 138 13.74 2.88 -10.97
N LEU A 139 13.87 2.81 -9.64
CA LEU A 139 14.17 1.56 -8.92
C LEU A 139 12.97 0.95 -8.21
N THR A 140 11.82 1.62 -8.19
CA THR A 140 10.64 1.18 -7.45
C THR A 140 9.38 1.21 -8.31
N ALA A 141 8.31 0.61 -7.80
CA ALA A 141 6.99 0.66 -8.43
C ALA A 141 6.30 2.03 -8.32
N ILE A 142 6.93 3.05 -7.74
CA ILE A 142 6.35 4.39 -7.62
C ILE A 142 6.30 5.04 -9.00
N ASP A 143 5.09 5.31 -9.49
CA ASP A 143 4.86 5.91 -10.80
C ASP A 143 5.13 7.41 -10.80
N ARG A 144 4.92 8.09 -9.67
CA ARG A 144 4.93 9.56 -9.60
C ARG A 144 5.33 10.08 -8.23
N ALA A 145 6.14 11.13 -8.21
CA ALA A 145 6.39 11.95 -7.03
C ALA A 145 5.69 13.32 -7.15
N THR A 146 5.13 13.81 -6.05
CA THR A 146 4.49 15.14 -5.95
C THR A 146 4.99 15.86 -4.71
N VAL A 147 5.06 17.20 -4.73
CA VAL A 147 5.45 18.00 -3.56
C VAL A 147 4.21 18.71 -3.02
N VAL A 148 3.88 18.45 -1.76
CA VAL A 148 2.73 19.07 -1.08
C VAL A 148 2.91 20.58 -1.02
N GLY A 149 1.87 21.32 -1.40
CA GLY A 149 1.87 22.79 -1.38
C GLY A 149 2.61 23.44 -2.55
N ALA A 150 3.21 22.67 -3.46
CA ALA A 150 3.77 23.19 -4.71
C ALA A 150 2.75 22.99 -5.84
N PRO A 151 2.42 24.03 -6.63
CA PRO A 151 1.64 23.85 -7.83
C PRO A 151 2.40 22.90 -8.77
N VAL A 152 1.70 21.89 -9.28
CA VAL A 152 2.25 21.02 -10.33
C VAL A 152 2.35 21.87 -11.60
N ALA A 153 3.45 22.56 -11.79
CA ALA A 153 3.73 23.23 -13.04
C ALA A 153 3.81 22.15 -14.14
N ASP A 154 2.88 22.21 -15.09
CA ASP A 154 2.86 21.46 -16.36
C ASP A 154 3.12 19.95 -16.27
N GLY A 155 2.68 19.30 -15.19
CA GLY A 155 2.86 17.86 -15.01
C GLY A 155 4.29 17.42 -14.71
N GLN A 156 5.24 18.36 -14.59
CA GLN A 156 6.61 18.08 -14.17
C GLN A 156 6.67 17.87 -12.65
N GLY A 157 7.25 16.73 -12.27
CA GLY A 157 7.53 16.39 -10.87
C GLY A 157 8.68 17.24 -10.29
N PRO A 158 9.09 16.95 -9.04
CA PRO A 158 10.28 17.60 -8.46
C PRO A 158 11.53 17.32 -9.31
N ASP A 159 12.54 18.19 -9.19
CA ASP A 159 13.81 18.01 -9.90
C ASP A 159 14.37 16.59 -9.62
N PRO A 160 14.64 15.77 -10.66
CA PRO A 160 15.13 14.40 -10.52
C PRO A 160 16.38 14.27 -9.64
N ALA A 161 17.24 15.30 -9.58
CA ALA A 161 18.45 15.29 -8.76
C ALA A 161 18.20 15.64 -7.28
N THR A 162 16.98 16.06 -6.92
CA THR A 162 16.64 16.45 -5.56
C THR A 162 16.79 15.27 -4.60
N PRO A 163 17.52 15.42 -3.47
CA PRO A 163 17.61 14.40 -2.45
C PRO A 163 16.27 14.18 -1.74
N VAL A 164 15.94 12.92 -1.47
CA VAL A 164 14.78 12.46 -0.70
C VAL A 164 15.27 11.73 0.54
N LEU A 165 15.03 12.31 1.71
CA LEU A 165 15.25 11.69 3.00
C LEU A 165 14.12 10.68 3.25
N THR A 166 14.37 9.41 2.93
CA THR A 166 13.33 8.35 2.95
C THR A 166 12.82 8.03 4.35
N ARG A 167 13.66 8.25 5.37
CA ARG A 167 13.42 7.84 6.77
C ARG A 167 13.09 6.35 6.92
N ASP A 168 13.51 5.55 5.94
CA ASP A 168 13.19 4.13 5.82
C ASP A 168 11.67 3.85 5.90
N HIS A 169 10.85 4.84 5.54
CA HIS A 169 9.39 4.79 5.63
C HIS A 169 8.75 5.56 4.47
N VAL A 170 8.50 4.85 3.37
CA VAL A 170 7.97 5.43 2.14
C VAL A 170 6.64 4.77 1.78
N ARG A 171 5.57 5.57 1.88
CA ARG A 171 4.17 5.14 1.81
C ARG A 171 3.44 5.81 0.65
N PRO A 172 3.67 5.38 -0.61
CA PRO A 172 2.94 5.93 -1.74
C PRO A 172 1.49 5.44 -1.73
N GLU A 173 0.61 6.19 -2.38
CA GLU A 173 -0.83 5.93 -2.42
C GLU A 173 -1.30 5.75 -3.87
N TRP A 174 -2.23 4.81 -4.10
CA TRP A 174 -2.91 4.72 -5.39
C TRP A 174 -3.80 5.95 -5.60
N ARG A 175 -3.48 6.74 -6.62
CA ARG A 175 -4.24 7.92 -7.03
C ARG A 175 -4.33 7.96 -8.55
N ASP A 176 -5.55 8.07 -9.08
CA ASP A 176 -5.81 8.13 -10.52
C ASP A 176 -5.10 7.00 -11.30
N GLY A 177 -5.09 5.78 -10.75
CA GLY A 177 -4.46 4.62 -11.38
C GLY A 177 -2.93 4.53 -11.24
N ARG A 178 -2.29 5.50 -10.57
CA ARG A 178 -0.83 5.60 -10.41
C ARG A 178 -0.42 5.54 -8.95
N LEU A 179 0.66 4.82 -8.64
CA LEU A 179 1.24 4.75 -7.32
C LEU A 179 2.03 6.04 -7.07
N THR A 180 1.44 6.97 -6.32
CA THR A 180 1.92 8.34 -6.17
C THR A 180 2.49 8.56 -4.78
N LEU A 181 3.74 9.01 -4.71
CA LEU A 181 4.38 9.45 -3.46
C LEU A 181 4.20 10.95 -3.26
N ALA A 182 3.61 11.34 -2.15
CA ALA A 182 3.58 12.72 -1.69
C ALA A 182 4.83 13.03 -0.85
N LEU A 183 5.54 14.08 -1.22
CA LEU A 183 6.75 14.58 -0.59
C LEU A 183 6.51 15.98 0.00
N MET A 184 7.30 16.34 1.01
CA MET A 184 7.34 17.68 1.59
C MET A 184 8.77 18.22 1.57
N PRO A 185 8.96 19.55 1.53
CA PRO A 185 10.26 20.17 1.76
C PRO A 185 10.86 19.72 3.10
N ALA A 186 12.17 19.48 3.10
CA ALA A 186 12.98 19.12 4.26
C ALA A 186 14.24 20.01 4.32
N ALA A 187 15.02 19.87 5.40
CA ALA A 187 16.22 20.65 5.61
C ALA A 187 17.25 20.47 4.47
N GLY A 188 17.99 21.54 4.15
CA GLY A 188 19.07 21.48 3.16
C GLY A 188 18.61 21.38 1.70
N GLY A 189 17.37 21.80 1.40
CA GLY A 189 16.81 21.70 0.05
C GLY A 189 16.39 20.28 -0.36
N ALA A 190 16.40 19.35 0.59
CA ALA A 190 15.91 18.00 0.38
C ALA A 190 14.38 17.94 0.41
N LEU A 191 13.85 16.81 -0.01
CA LEU A 191 12.46 16.40 0.16
C LEU A 191 12.40 15.23 1.15
N ALA A 192 11.21 14.95 1.65
CA ALA A 192 10.97 13.74 2.43
C ALA A 192 9.51 13.28 2.29
N PRO A 193 9.20 11.99 2.49
CA PRO A 193 7.81 11.52 2.50
C PRO A 193 6.92 12.34 3.44
N PHE A 194 5.69 12.59 2.99
CA PHE A 194 4.67 13.28 3.78
C PHE A 194 4.32 12.52 5.06
N GLU A 195 4.16 11.20 4.94
CA GLU A 195 3.87 10.33 6.09
C GLU A 195 5.13 10.14 6.92
N VAL A 196 4.98 10.19 8.25
CA VAL A 196 6.05 9.97 9.20
C VAL A 196 5.77 8.66 9.96
N PRO A 197 6.79 7.80 10.21
CA PRO A 197 6.58 6.46 10.77
C PRO A 197 5.98 6.43 12.18
N ASN A 198 6.18 7.49 12.96
CA ASN A 198 5.60 7.66 14.30
C ASN A 198 5.12 9.11 14.44
N PRO A 199 3.94 9.47 13.90
CA PRO A 199 3.44 10.83 14.04
C PRO A 199 3.25 11.14 15.52
N THR A 200 3.60 12.36 15.92
CA THR A 200 3.32 12.86 17.26
C THR A 200 1.79 12.87 17.45
N PRO A 201 1.23 12.43 18.60
CA PRO A 201 -0.21 12.19 18.77
C PRO A 201 -1.12 13.38 18.40
N CYS A 202 -0.61 14.61 18.48
CA CYS A 202 -1.35 15.81 18.09
C CYS A 202 -1.78 15.82 16.61
N CYS A 203 -1.14 15.05 15.73
CA CYS A 203 -1.50 14.91 14.32
C CYS A 203 -2.24 13.60 14.01
N ALA A 204 -2.39 12.68 14.98
CA ALA A 204 -3.01 11.36 14.81
C ALA A 204 -4.50 11.35 15.22
N ASP A 205 -4.94 12.31 16.05
CA ASP A 205 -6.26 12.29 16.71
C ASP A 205 -7.35 13.15 16.04
N HIS A 206 -7.16 13.59 14.80
CA HIS A 206 -8.24 14.27 14.06
C HIS A 206 -9.11 13.23 13.33
N ALA A 207 -9.97 12.57 14.09
CA ALA A 207 -10.98 11.60 13.64
C ALA A 207 -12.17 12.26 12.92
#